data_AF-A0A0S8BNB9-F1
#
_entry.id   AF-A0A0S8BNB9-F1
#
_cell.length_a   1.000
_cell.length_b   1.000
_cell.length_c   1.000
_cell.angle_alpha   90.00
_cell.angle_beta   90.00
_cell.angle_gamma   90.00
#
_symmetry.space_group_name_H-M   'P 1'
#
loop_
_entity.id
_entity.type
_entity.pdbx_description
1 polymer ?
#
loop_
_entity_poly.entity_id
_entity_poly.type
_entity_poly.pdbx_seq_one_letter_code
_entity_poly.pdbx_strand_id
1 'polypeptide(L)'
;MMFETFITLGIKVTGTVTKSDYDQLQPVVKKLVQAQGDIRLLLDLTGFQGENLDALKKDLTLGQDLSGKVEKIAIVGDAKWEKWTTKLMDSFFAKDAEFFKSADMDYAWTWLRQ
;
A
#
# COMPACT_ATOMS: atom_id res chain seq x y z
N MET A 1 -27.58 -3.09 14.18
CA MET A 1 -26.45 -2.19 13.88
C MET A 1 -25.19 -3.02 14.02
N MET A 2 -24.48 -3.29 12.92
CA MET A 2 -23.21 -4.01 12.94
C MET A 2 -22.11 -2.98 12.82
N PHE A 3 -21.18 -2.96 13.78
CA PHE A 3 -20.00 -2.11 13.73
C PHE A 3 -18.87 -2.94 13.15
N GLU A 4 -18.26 -2.47 12.07
CA GLU A 4 -17.02 -3.03 11.53
C GLU A 4 -15.86 -2.14 11.95
N THR A 5 -14.77 -2.74 12.42
CA THR A 5 -13.56 -2.03 12.82
C THR A 5 -12.42 -2.49 11.92
N PHE A 6 -11.71 -1.53 11.32
CA PHE A 6 -10.56 -1.79 10.47
C PHE A 6 -9.29 -1.26 11.11
N ILE A 7 -8.22 -2.05 11.08
CA ILE A 7 -6.89 -1.52 11.38
C ILE A 7 -6.38 -0.75 10.16
N THR A 8 -5.90 0.47 10.42
CA THR A 8 -5.30 1.31 9.39
C THR A 8 -3.78 1.36 9.60
N LEU A 9 -3.03 1.01 8.55
CA LEU A 9 -1.57 1.02 8.54
C LEU A 9 -1.05 2.11 7.60
N GLY A 10 -0.17 2.97 8.10
CA GLY A 10 0.59 3.92 7.27
C GLY A 10 2.00 3.42 6.99
N ILE A 11 2.40 3.39 5.72
CA ILE A 11 3.74 3.02 5.28
C ILE A 11 4.30 4.18 4.48
N LYS A 12 5.46 4.69 4.88
CA LYS A 12 6.22 5.67 4.10
C LYS A 12 7.40 4.99 3.43
N VAL A 13 7.52 5.19 2.13
CA VAL A 13 8.57 4.63 1.28
C VAL A 13 9.45 5.76 0.78
N THR A 14 10.75 5.65 1.05
CA THR A 14 11.74 6.66 0.67
C THR A 14 12.97 6.01 0.05
N GLY A 15 13.53 6.64 -0.98
CA GLY A 15 14.71 6.12 -1.68
C GLY A 15 14.37 4.98 -2.64
N THR A 16 15.36 4.14 -2.92
CA THR A 16 15.21 2.96 -3.78
C THR A 16 14.89 1.72 -2.95
N VAL A 17 13.76 1.09 -3.22
CA VAL A 17 13.32 -0.12 -2.51
C VAL A 17 14.10 -1.33 -2.98
N THR A 18 14.56 -2.13 -2.02
CA THR A 18 15.30 -3.36 -2.24
C THR A 18 14.51 -4.57 -1.79
N LYS A 19 14.97 -5.76 -2.21
CA LYS A 19 14.44 -7.04 -1.72
C LYS A 19 14.45 -7.14 -0.18
N SER A 20 15.50 -6.62 0.47
CA SER A 20 15.65 -6.69 1.93
C SER A 20 14.59 -5.87 2.67
N ASP A 21 14.07 -4.82 2.04
CA ASP A 21 12.99 -4.01 2.63
C ASP A 21 11.69 -4.79 2.64
N TYR A 22 11.38 -5.50 1.55
CA TYR A 22 10.24 -6.42 1.49
C TYR A 22 10.38 -7.62 2.43
N ASP A 23 11.58 -8.19 2.56
CA ASP A 23 11.83 -9.32 3.48
C ASP A 23 11.54 -8.94 4.94
N GLN A 24 11.68 -7.66 5.30
CA GLN A 24 11.31 -7.11 6.61
C GLN A 24 9.83 -6.76 6.70
N LEU A 25 9.27 -6.12 5.67
CA LEU A 25 7.89 -5.61 5.68
C LEU A 25 6.84 -6.72 5.55
N GLN A 26 7.05 -7.66 4.63
CA GLN A 26 6.06 -8.69 4.28
C GLN A 26 5.61 -9.53 5.50
N PRO A 27 6.50 -10.01 6.39
CA PRO A 27 6.08 -10.74 7.59
C PRO A 27 5.22 -9.91 8.55
N VAL A 28 5.47 -8.61 8.65
CA VAL A 28 4.74 -7.71 9.54
C VAL A 28 3.31 -7.52 9.04
N VAL A 29 3.15 -7.20 7.75
CA VAL A 29 1.83 -7.00 7.14
C VAL A 29 1.02 -8.31 7.16
N LYS A 30 1.66 -9.45 6.83
CA LYS A 30 1.00 -10.77 6.90
C LYS A 30 0.48 -11.10 8.30
N LYS A 31 1.30 -10.90 9.33
CA LYS A 31 0.86 -11.14 10.72
C LYS A 31 -0.30 -10.24 11.12
N LEU A 32 -0.31 -8.99 10.67
CA LEU A 32 -1.39 -8.05 10.96
C LEU A 32 -2.70 -8.51 10.32
N VAL A 33 -2.68 -8.83 9.02
CA VAL A 33 -3.86 -9.34 8.30
C VAL A 33 -4.36 -10.66 8.90
N GLN A 34 -3.46 -11.57 9.28
CA GLN A 34 -3.84 -12.82 9.94
C GLN A 34 -4.54 -12.60 11.28
N ALA A 35 -4.11 -11.59 12.05
CA ALA A 35 -4.65 -11.32 13.38
C ALA A 35 -5.94 -10.50 13.36
N GLN A 36 -6.10 -9.60 12.37
CA GLN A 36 -7.13 -8.55 12.38
C GLN A 36 -8.12 -8.67 11.22
N GLY A 37 -7.86 -9.55 10.26
CA GLY A 37 -8.65 -9.65 9.03
C GLY A 37 -8.25 -8.58 8.02
N ASP A 38 -9.24 -8.02 7.34
CA ASP A 38 -9.00 -7.05 6.27
C ASP A 38 -8.46 -5.73 6.85
N ILE A 39 -7.48 -5.15 6.16
CA ILE A 39 -6.78 -3.92 6.60
C ILE A 39 -7.05 -2.76 5.65
N ARG A 40 -6.80 -1.54 6.14
CA ARG A 40 -6.73 -0.32 5.33
C ARG A 40 -5.30 0.20 5.31
N LEU A 41 -4.83 0.66 4.16
CA LEU A 41 -3.42 1.03 3.97
C LEU A 41 -3.28 2.45 3.44
N LEU A 42 -2.38 3.25 4.04
CA LEU A 42 -1.84 4.45 3.41
C LEU A 42 -0.42 4.16 2.96
N LEU A 43 -0.13 4.37 1.68
CA LEU A 43 1.20 4.23 1.10
C LEU A 43 1.72 5.61 0.68
N ASP A 44 2.60 6.20 1.49
CA ASP A 44 3.29 7.45 1.21
C ASP A 44 4.54 7.18 0.36
N LEU A 45 4.45 7.54 -0.92
CA LEU A 45 5.50 7.44 -1.94
C LEU A 45 6.15 8.80 -2.23
N THR A 46 5.96 9.82 -1.38
CA THR A 46 6.52 11.18 -1.61
C THR A 46 8.05 11.20 -1.76
N GLY A 47 8.74 10.25 -1.14
CA GLY A 47 10.20 10.10 -1.22
C GLY A 47 10.66 8.94 -2.09
N PHE A 48 9.76 8.24 -2.79
CA PHE A 48 10.08 7.04 -3.56
C PHE A 48 10.89 7.37 -4.81
N GLN A 49 11.97 6.61 -5.05
CA GLN A 49 12.88 6.81 -6.18
C GLN A 49 12.91 5.62 -7.15
N GLY A 50 12.14 4.56 -6.87
CA GLY A 50 12.08 3.34 -7.67
C GLY A 50 12.38 2.08 -6.85
N GLU A 51 12.34 0.94 -7.51
CA GLU A 51 12.69 -0.35 -6.92
C GLU A 51 13.60 -1.14 -7.86
N ASN A 52 14.37 -2.07 -7.31
CA ASN A 52 15.20 -2.97 -8.12
C ASN A 52 14.41 -4.19 -8.62
N LEU A 53 14.97 -4.91 -9.61
CA LEU A 53 14.27 -6.04 -10.25
C LEU A 53 13.89 -7.18 -9.27
N ASP A 54 14.70 -7.40 -8.24
CA ASP A 54 14.41 -8.43 -7.23
C ASP A 54 13.33 -7.98 -6.24
N ALA A 55 13.24 -6.67 -5.98
CA ALA A 55 12.18 -6.05 -5.20
C ALA A 55 10.83 -6.13 -5.93
N LEU A 56 10.80 -5.92 -7.25
CA LEU A 56 9.58 -6.07 -8.05
C LEU A 56 8.94 -7.47 -7.92
N LYS A 57 9.76 -8.54 -7.85
CA LYS A 57 9.21 -9.89 -7.63
C LYS A 57 8.57 -10.03 -6.25
N LYS A 58 9.17 -9.40 -5.22
CA LYS A 58 8.64 -9.42 -3.86
C LYS A 58 7.37 -8.60 -3.75
N ASP A 59 7.31 -7.45 -4.40
CA ASP A 59 6.12 -6.61 -4.50
C ASP A 59 4.93 -7.39 -5.11
N LEU A 60 5.15 -8.04 -6.25
CA LEU A 60 4.11 -8.88 -6.88
C LEU A 60 3.66 -10.04 -5.98
N THR A 61 4.60 -10.67 -5.27
CA THR A 61 4.28 -11.77 -4.33
C THR A 61 3.45 -11.24 -3.16
N LEU A 62 3.84 -10.10 -2.59
CA LEU A 62 3.09 -9.44 -1.52
C LEU A 62 1.68 -9.07 -1.99
N GLY A 63 1.53 -8.57 -3.21
CA GLY A 63 0.23 -8.27 -3.79
C GLY A 63 -0.69 -9.47 -3.91
N GLN A 64 -0.15 -10.60 -4.36
CA GLN A 64 -0.89 -11.85 -4.41
C GLN A 64 -1.28 -12.32 -3.00
N ASP A 65 -0.35 -12.25 -2.04
CA ASP A 65 -0.60 -12.64 -0.65
C ASP A 65 -1.67 -11.79 0.04
N LEU A 66 -1.78 -10.51 -0.34
CA LEU A 66 -2.72 -9.55 0.23
C LEU A 66 -4.00 -9.41 -0.62
N SER A 67 -4.11 -10.14 -1.72
CA SER A 67 -5.25 -10.03 -2.62
C SER A 67 -6.57 -10.33 -1.88
N GLY A 68 -7.50 -9.39 -1.95
CA GLY A 68 -8.78 -9.46 -1.23
C GLY A 68 -8.69 -9.26 0.29
N LYS A 69 -7.51 -8.91 0.83
CA LYS A 69 -7.28 -8.61 2.27
C LYS A 69 -7.06 -7.13 2.57
N VAL A 70 -6.98 -6.30 1.54
CA VAL A 70 -6.91 -4.84 1.69
C VAL A 70 -8.27 -4.27 1.29
N GLU A 71 -8.96 -3.68 2.26
CA GLU A 71 -10.26 -3.06 2.06
C GLU A 71 -10.11 -1.76 1.27
N LYS A 72 -9.23 -0.87 1.71
CA LYS A 72 -8.94 0.42 1.07
C LYS A 72 -7.44 0.70 1.05
N ILE A 73 -6.94 1.26 -0.04
CA ILE A 73 -5.57 1.79 -0.12
C ILE A 73 -5.56 3.24 -0.60
N ALA A 74 -4.95 4.12 0.19
CA ALA A 74 -4.66 5.50 -0.20
C ALA A 74 -3.19 5.61 -0.59
N ILE A 75 -2.89 5.98 -1.83
CA ILE A 75 -1.52 6.17 -2.31
C ILE A 75 -1.24 7.66 -2.37
N VAL A 76 -0.19 8.13 -1.69
CA VAL A 76 0.17 9.54 -1.62
C VAL A 76 1.51 9.77 -2.30
N GLY A 77 1.60 10.68 -3.26
CA GLY A 77 2.88 11.01 -3.90
C GLY A 77 2.78 12.03 -5.02
N ASP A 78 3.83 12.14 -5.83
CA ASP A 78 3.88 13.05 -6.97
C ASP A 78 3.71 12.28 -8.29
N ALA A 79 2.90 12.78 -9.23
CA ALA A 79 2.51 12.12 -10.49
C ALA A 79 3.65 11.56 -11.39
N LYS A 80 4.92 11.79 -11.05
CA LYS A 80 6.09 11.16 -11.70
C LYS A 80 6.10 9.63 -11.58
N TRP A 81 5.44 9.06 -10.58
CA TRP A 81 5.33 7.61 -10.44
C TRP A 81 4.22 6.97 -11.28
N GLU A 82 3.28 7.74 -11.85
CA GLU A 82 2.15 7.20 -12.66
C GLU A 82 2.61 6.34 -13.84
N LYS A 83 3.81 6.59 -14.39
CA LYS A 83 4.39 5.75 -15.46
C LYS A 83 4.87 4.38 -14.98
N TRP A 84 5.12 4.21 -13.68
CA TRP A 84 5.61 2.97 -13.07
C TRP A 84 4.46 2.10 -12.52
N THR A 85 3.28 2.69 -12.25
CA THR A 85 2.20 2.10 -11.45
C THR A 85 1.01 1.55 -12.22
N THR A 86 1.02 1.56 -13.55
CA THR A 86 0.01 0.82 -14.32
C THR A 86 -0.05 -0.66 -13.95
N LYS A 87 0.97 -1.21 -13.25
CA LYS A 87 0.97 -2.57 -12.70
C LYS A 87 0.50 -2.69 -11.23
N LEU A 88 0.61 -1.63 -10.42
CA LEU A 88 0.18 -1.62 -9.02
C LEU A 88 -1.32 -1.31 -8.88
N MET A 89 -1.89 -0.61 -9.87
CA MET A 89 -3.30 -0.23 -9.91
C MET A 89 -4.20 -1.25 -10.62
N ASP A 90 -3.64 -2.34 -11.16
CA ASP A 90 -4.46 -3.48 -11.53
C ASP A 90 -5.15 -3.98 -10.24
N SER A 91 -6.45 -4.21 -10.33
CA SER A 91 -7.45 -4.51 -9.28
C SER A 91 -7.13 -5.66 -8.30
N PHE A 92 -5.87 -6.10 -8.23
CA PHE A 92 -5.38 -7.26 -7.50
C PHE A 92 -5.07 -6.99 -6.02
N PHE A 93 -4.67 -5.76 -5.67
CA PHE A 93 -4.14 -5.44 -4.33
C PHE A 93 -5.19 -5.03 -3.30
N ALA A 94 -6.22 -4.30 -3.70
CA ALA A 94 -7.23 -3.76 -2.79
C ALA A 94 -8.62 -3.73 -3.43
N LYS A 95 -9.67 -3.73 -2.61
CA LYS A 95 -11.06 -3.61 -3.08
C LYS A 95 -11.36 -2.19 -3.58
N ASP A 96 -10.76 -1.19 -2.96
CA ASP A 96 -10.87 0.21 -3.35
C ASP A 96 -9.50 0.91 -3.18
N ALA A 97 -9.15 1.75 -4.15
CA ALA A 97 -7.83 2.36 -4.26
C ALA A 97 -7.94 3.78 -4.82
N GLU A 98 -7.31 4.74 -4.14
CA GLU A 98 -7.31 6.12 -4.60
C GLU A 98 -5.93 6.77 -4.48
N PHE A 99 -5.60 7.62 -5.47
CA PHE A 99 -4.38 8.39 -5.50
C PHE A 99 -4.62 9.81 -5.00
N PHE A 100 -3.72 10.29 -4.14
CA PHE A 100 -3.68 11.64 -3.63
C PHE A 100 -2.33 12.28 -3.91
N LYS A 101 -2.32 13.57 -4.26
CA LYS A 101 -1.07 14.31 -4.37
C LYS A 101 -0.44 14.46 -2.99
N SER A 102 0.87 14.63 -2.95
CA SER A 102 1.63 14.88 -1.70
C SER A 102 1.02 15.99 -0.82
N ALA A 103 0.46 17.03 -1.43
CA ALA A 103 -0.19 18.15 -0.73
C ALA A 103 -1.53 17.76 -0.06
N ASP A 104 -2.13 16.64 -0.47
CA ASP A 104 -3.46 16.20 -0.04
C ASP A 104 -3.40 15.05 0.99
N MET A 105 -2.27 14.91 1.70
CA MET A 105 -2.05 13.85 2.71
C MET A 105 -3.19 13.75 3.74
N ASP A 106 -3.70 14.88 4.23
CA ASP A 106 -4.80 14.89 5.21
C ASP A 106 -6.12 14.39 4.62
N TYR A 107 -6.36 14.68 3.34
CA TYR A 107 -7.51 14.17 2.61
C TYR A 107 -7.38 12.66 2.37
N ALA A 108 -6.19 12.18 2.02
CA ALA A 108 -5.90 10.75 1.87
C ALA A 108 -6.22 9.97 3.15
N TRP A 109 -5.76 10.47 4.29
CA TRP A 109 -6.06 9.89 5.60
C TRP A 109 -7.55 9.91 5.94
N THR A 110 -8.23 11.00 5.60
CA THR A 110 -9.67 11.15 5.87
C THR A 110 -10.49 10.19 5.02
N TRP A 111 -10.18 10.11 3.73
CA TRP A 111 -10.81 9.17 2.81
C TRP A 111 -10.57 7.72 3.23
N LEU A 112 -9.35 7.38 3.66
CA LEU A 112 -9.01 6.01 4.07
C LEU A 112 -9.81 5.55 5.30
N ARG A 113 -10.15 6.47 6.21
CA ARG A 113 -10.90 6.15 7.45
C ARG A 113 -12.42 6.10 7.27
N GLN A 114 -12.94 6.53 6.14
CA GLN A 114 -14.33 6.30 5.74
C GLN A 114 -14.44 4.85 5.26
#